data_AF-A0A6N7EN85-F1
#
_entry.id   AF-A0A6N7EN85-F1
#
_cell.length_a   1.000
_cell.length_b   1.000
_cell.length_c   1.000
_cell.angle_alpha   90.00
_cell.angle_beta   90.00
_cell.angle_gamma   90.00
#
_symmetry.space_group_name_H-M   'P 1'
#
loop_
_entity.id
_entity.type
_entity.pdbx_description
1 polymer ?
#
loop_
_entity_poly.entity_id
_entity_poly.type
_entity_poly.pdbx_seq_one_letter_code
_entity_poly.pdbx_strand_id
1 'polypeptide(L)'
;MIRPGRDRAAAAGRRGGTSARRASRTRILSGPSVPGWLVRLSPGLVLVAAGAVTLDWPQLVVGVVLAAVVTALPNHYLLGLAAAWTGLALMLGTPGGLGWQSASMLLLIHLLLVTGGLAAVTSWRTRVELALLASTGRRLVVVQAVAQLLGVAGAMLLGTAVPLWLAVAAVLALAAAGWVLLAGMRSESPPVRHG
;
A
#
# COMPACT_ATOMS: atom_id res chain seq x y z
N MET A 1 55.02 -2.60 6.69
CA MET A 1 55.17 -1.21 6.20
C MET A 1 54.42 -0.30 7.18
N ILE A 2 55.15 0.38 8.05
CA ILE A 2 54.65 1.06 9.26
C ILE A 2 54.73 2.57 9.00
N ARG A 3 53.62 3.31 9.17
CA ARG A 3 53.64 4.79 9.16
C ARG A 3 53.54 5.31 10.60
N PRO A 4 54.55 6.06 11.08
CA PRO A 4 54.53 6.69 12.40
C PRO A 4 53.83 8.05 12.39
N GLY A 5 53.54 8.52 13.60
CA GLY A 5 52.62 9.60 13.92
C GLY A 5 52.97 11.01 13.43
N ARG A 6 51.94 11.86 13.49
CA ARG A 6 52.07 13.31 13.63
C ARG A 6 51.05 13.80 14.66
N ASP A 7 51.54 13.87 15.89
CA ASP A 7 51.00 14.72 16.94
C ASP A 7 51.56 16.14 16.82
N ARG A 8 50.81 17.07 17.46
CA ARG A 8 51.12 18.47 17.83
C ARG A 8 50.64 19.52 16.82
N ALA A 9 49.51 20.18 17.07
CA ALA A 9 49.22 21.20 18.10
C ALA A 9 49.58 22.63 17.64
N ALA A 10 48.54 23.45 17.43
CA ALA A 10 48.51 24.89 17.63
C ALA A 10 47.06 25.35 17.38
N ALA A 11 46.27 25.63 18.41
CA ALA A 11 46.23 26.87 19.18
C ALA A 11 45.11 27.81 18.68
N ALA A 12 44.05 27.83 19.49
CA ALA A 12 43.29 29.02 19.90
C ALA A 12 42.98 30.07 18.83
N GLY A 13 41.79 29.97 18.25
CA GLY A 13 41.19 31.03 17.44
C GLY A 13 39.69 31.15 17.67
N ARG A 14 39.31 32.17 18.45
CA ARG A 14 38.02 32.89 18.43
C ARG A 14 36.85 32.25 19.17
N ARG A 15 36.78 32.65 20.44
CA ARG A 15 35.54 33.04 21.12
C ARG A 15 34.70 33.97 20.23
N GLY A 16 33.37 33.86 20.34
CA GLY A 16 32.44 34.93 19.97
C GLY A 16 31.49 34.54 18.85
N GLY A 17 30.39 33.89 19.22
CA GLY A 17 29.33 33.60 18.26
C GLY A 17 28.43 32.43 18.61
N THR A 18 28.26 32.08 19.89
CA THR A 18 27.09 31.29 20.32
C THR A 18 25.85 32.18 20.24
N SER A 19 25.53 32.68 19.04
CA SER A 19 24.14 32.87 18.68
C SER A 19 23.55 31.48 18.78
N ALA A 20 22.98 31.18 19.94
CA ALA A 20 22.00 30.15 20.12
C ALA A 20 20.91 30.47 19.10
N ARG A 21 21.10 30.00 17.85
CA ARG A 21 20.03 29.75 16.90
C ARG A 21 19.12 28.83 17.67
N ARG A 22 18.17 29.44 18.38
CA ARG A 22 17.05 28.82 19.03
C ARG A 22 16.39 28.08 17.90
N ALA A 23 16.76 26.81 17.72
CA ALA A 23 16.25 25.98 16.65
C ALA A 23 14.75 26.14 16.73
N SER A 24 14.15 26.81 15.74
CA SER A 24 12.73 27.07 15.77
C SER A 24 12.10 25.71 15.96
N ARG A 25 11.50 25.49 17.14
CA ARG A 25 10.80 24.25 17.41
C ARG A 25 9.60 24.29 16.50
N THR A 26 9.79 23.83 15.28
CA THR A 26 8.73 23.58 14.33
C THR A 26 7.93 22.43 14.95
N ARG A 27 6.93 22.79 15.75
CA ARG A 27 5.95 21.83 16.25
C ARG A 27 5.21 21.34 15.01
N ILE A 28 5.60 20.17 14.52
CA ILE A 28 4.80 19.43 13.56
C ILE A 28 3.58 18.97 14.36
N LEU A 29 2.44 19.63 14.12
CA LEU A 29 1.16 19.17 14.63
C LEU A 29 0.82 17.89 13.87
N SER A 30 1.14 16.75 14.47
CA SER A 30 0.77 15.44 13.91
C SER A 30 -0.73 15.24 14.06
N GLY A 31 -1.38 14.88 12.95
CA GLY A 31 -2.81 14.58 12.91
C GLY A 31 -3.15 13.23 13.57
N PRO A 32 -4.39 12.76 13.41
CA PRO A 32 -4.78 11.41 13.83
C PRO A 32 -3.84 10.35 13.26
N SER A 33 -3.42 9.39 14.10
CA SER A 33 -2.47 8.35 13.73
C SER A 33 -2.89 6.96 14.17
N VAL A 34 -2.51 5.95 13.39
CA VAL A 34 -2.74 4.53 13.69
C VAL A 34 -1.43 3.85 14.11
N PRO A 35 -1.49 2.88 15.05
CA PRO A 35 -0.34 2.05 15.38
C PRO A 35 0.24 1.31 14.15
N GLY A 36 1.57 1.28 14.05
CA GLY A 36 2.28 0.60 12.96
C GLY A 36 2.04 -0.91 12.91
N TRP A 37 1.73 -1.55 14.05
CA TRP A 37 1.36 -2.96 14.07
C TRP A 37 0.11 -3.26 13.24
N LEU A 38 -0.88 -2.36 13.20
CA LEU A 38 -2.06 -2.54 12.34
C LEU A 38 -1.68 -2.52 10.85
N VAL A 39 -0.82 -1.59 10.47
CA VAL A 39 -0.31 -1.49 9.08
C VAL A 39 0.46 -2.75 8.72
N ARG A 40 1.27 -3.30 9.64
CA ARG A 40 2.04 -4.52 9.41
C ARG A 40 1.20 -5.80 9.34
N LEU A 41 0.09 -5.88 10.07
CA LEU A 41 -0.83 -7.01 9.98
C LEU A 41 -1.65 -7.01 8.69
N SER A 42 -1.88 -5.83 8.09
CA SER A 42 -2.75 -5.70 6.92
C SER A 42 -2.39 -6.60 5.72
N PRO A 43 -1.13 -6.74 5.24
CA PRO A 43 -0.83 -7.65 4.14
C PRO A 43 -1.09 -9.13 4.50
N GLY A 44 -0.87 -9.52 5.76
CA GLY A 44 -1.19 -10.86 6.23
C GLY A 44 -2.70 -11.15 6.19
N LEU A 45 -3.53 -10.22 6.65
CA LEU A 45 -4.99 -10.33 6.57
C LEU A 45 -5.47 -10.45 5.12
N VAL A 46 -4.86 -9.72 4.20
CA VAL A 46 -5.18 -9.78 2.76
C VAL A 46 -4.85 -11.15 2.18
N LEU A 47 -3.72 -11.76 2.57
CA LEU A 47 -3.35 -13.11 2.12
C LEU A 47 -4.26 -14.21 2.64
N VAL A 48 -4.70 -14.10 3.89
CA VAL A 48 -5.71 -15.01 4.46
C VAL A 48 -7.03 -14.86 3.70
N ALA A 49 -7.46 -13.62 3.42
CA ALA A 49 -8.66 -13.37 2.63
C ALA A 49 -8.53 -13.95 1.20
N ALA A 50 -7.36 -13.83 0.58
CA ALA A 50 -7.08 -14.44 -0.72
C ALA A 50 -7.23 -15.97 -0.69
N GLY A 51 -6.61 -16.64 0.29
CA GLY A 51 -6.78 -18.08 0.48
C GLY A 51 -8.25 -18.48 0.73
N ALA A 52 -9.02 -17.64 1.43
CA ALA A 52 -10.43 -17.89 1.68
C ALA A 52 -11.31 -17.73 0.41
N VAL A 53 -10.97 -16.81 -0.50
CA VAL A 53 -11.71 -16.59 -1.76
C VAL A 53 -11.69 -17.81 -2.67
N THR A 54 -10.65 -18.63 -2.59
CA THR A 54 -10.56 -19.85 -3.43
C THR A 54 -11.39 -21.00 -2.90
N LEU A 55 -11.83 -20.94 -1.63
CA LEU A 55 -12.61 -21.99 -0.95
C LEU A 55 -11.93 -23.37 -0.96
N ASP A 56 -10.63 -23.42 -1.21
CA ASP A 56 -9.82 -24.65 -1.25
C ASP A 56 -8.92 -24.73 -0.01
N TRP A 57 -9.04 -25.82 0.75
CA TRP A 57 -8.37 -25.96 2.04
C TRP A 57 -6.83 -25.92 1.93
N PRO A 58 -6.18 -26.65 1.00
CA PRO A 58 -4.75 -26.50 0.73
C PRO A 58 -4.33 -25.06 0.45
N GLN A 59 -5.06 -24.33 -0.38
CA GLN A 59 -4.74 -22.93 -0.69
C GLN A 59 -4.92 -22.01 0.51
N LEU A 60 -5.92 -22.24 1.37
CA LEU A 60 -6.07 -21.50 2.62
C LEU A 60 -4.87 -21.72 3.54
N VAL A 61 -4.41 -22.97 3.70
CA VAL A 61 -3.23 -23.29 4.53
C VAL A 61 -1.98 -22.57 4.01
N VAL A 62 -1.72 -22.64 2.71
CA VAL A 62 -0.60 -21.92 2.09
C VAL A 62 -0.74 -20.41 2.29
N GLY A 63 -1.94 -19.87 2.12
CA GLY A 63 -2.25 -18.46 2.36
C GLY A 63 -1.95 -18.02 3.79
N VAL A 64 -2.31 -18.83 4.79
CA VAL A 64 -2.01 -18.56 6.22
C VAL A 64 -0.51 -18.60 6.50
N VAL A 65 0.21 -19.58 5.95
CA VAL A 65 1.68 -19.66 6.12
C VAL A 65 2.37 -18.46 5.48
N LEU A 66 2.00 -18.12 4.24
CA LEU A 66 2.52 -16.92 3.57
C LEU A 66 2.16 -15.64 4.32
N ALA A 67 0.94 -15.54 4.84
CA ALA A 67 0.49 -14.40 5.64
C ALA A 67 1.38 -14.19 6.88
N ALA A 68 1.71 -15.26 7.60
CA ALA A 68 2.60 -15.19 8.76
C ALA A 68 4.01 -14.72 8.36
N VAL A 69 4.57 -15.27 7.28
CA VAL A 69 5.90 -14.90 6.77
C VAL A 69 5.95 -13.44 6.32
N VAL A 70 4.99 -13.01 5.50
CA VAL A 70 4.94 -11.62 4.98
C VAL A 70 4.73 -10.60 6.09
N THR A 71 3.91 -10.92 7.09
CA THR A 71 3.66 -10.05 8.25
C THR A 71 4.93 -9.88 9.11
N ALA A 72 5.64 -10.98 9.34
CA ALA A 72 6.89 -10.97 10.10
C ALA A 72 8.01 -10.24 9.33
N LEU A 73 8.11 -10.47 8.03
CA LEU A 73 9.19 -10.04 7.15
C LEU A 73 8.65 -9.34 5.89
N PRO A 74 8.17 -8.09 5.98
CA PRO A 74 7.65 -7.36 4.84
C PRO A 74 8.81 -6.99 3.90
N ASN A 75 8.99 -7.80 2.85
CA ASN A 75 10.01 -7.64 1.82
C ASN A 75 9.33 -7.60 0.44
N HIS A 76 9.77 -6.70 -0.42
CA HIS A 76 9.28 -6.54 -1.80
C HIS A 76 9.33 -7.86 -2.59
N TYR A 77 10.37 -8.67 -2.41
CA TYR A 77 10.47 -9.98 -3.08
C TYR A 77 9.41 -10.98 -2.57
N LEU A 78 9.16 -11.00 -1.25
CA LEU A 78 8.14 -11.86 -0.66
C LEU A 78 6.73 -11.41 -1.07
N LEU A 79 6.50 -10.11 -1.19
CA LEU A 79 5.22 -9.57 -1.69
C LEU A 79 4.98 -9.94 -3.15
N GLY A 80 6.02 -9.87 -3.99
CA GLY A 80 5.94 -10.33 -5.37
C GLY A 80 5.63 -11.82 -5.47
N LEU A 81 6.30 -12.65 -4.65
CA LEU A 81 6.02 -14.09 -4.58
C LEU A 81 4.60 -14.38 -4.08
N ALA A 82 4.15 -13.65 -3.06
CA ALA A 82 2.81 -13.80 -2.51
C ALA A 82 1.73 -13.40 -3.53
N ALA A 83 1.93 -12.30 -4.26
CA ALA A 83 1.04 -11.89 -5.35
C ALA A 83 1.02 -12.91 -6.51
N ALA A 84 2.18 -13.44 -6.88
CA ALA A 84 2.28 -14.49 -7.90
C ALA A 84 1.53 -15.77 -7.45
N TRP A 85 1.69 -16.16 -6.19
CA TRP A 85 0.93 -17.26 -5.61
C TRP A 85 -0.57 -17.00 -5.63
N THR A 86 -1.04 -15.79 -5.29
CA THR A 86 -2.47 -15.44 -5.36
C THR A 86 -3.03 -15.57 -6.77
N GLY A 87 -2.26 -15.14 -7.79
CA GLY A 87 -2.62 -15.33 -9.20
C GLY A 87 -2.69 -16.81 -9.59
N LEU A 88 -1.70 -17.61 -9.16
CA LEU A 88 -1.70 -19.05 -9.42
C LEU A 88 -2.85 -19.77 -8.71
N ALA A 89 -3.13 -19.42 -7.46
CA ALA A 89 -4.23 -19.98 -6.68
C ALA A 89 -5.58 -19.72 -7.35
N LEU A 90 -5.78 -18.53 -7.94
CA LEU A 90 -6.96 -18.24 -8.75
C LEU A 90 -7.06 -19.16 -9.97
N MET A 91 -5.95 -19.35 -10.71
CA MET A 91 -5.94 -20.19 -11.91
C MET A 91 -6.19 -21.68 -11.61
N LEU A 92 -5.69 -22.17 -10.48
CA LEU A 92 -5.79 -23.59 -10.12
C LEU A 92 -7.04 -23.92 -9.28
N GLY A 93 -7.56 -22.95 -8.52
CA GLY A 93 -8.56 -23.17 -7.48
C GLY A 93 -10.01 -22.91 -7.88
N THR A 94 -10.30 -22.52 -9.13
CA THR A 94 -11.68 -22.18 -9.55
C THR A 94 -12.25 -23.14 -10.61
N PRO A 95 -12.64 -24.38 -10.22
CA PRO A 95 -13.42 -25.24 -11.10
C PRO A 95 -14.80 -24.60 -11.33
N GLY A 96 -15.11 -24.23 -12.57
CA GLY A 96 -16.43 -23.65 -12.94
C GLY A 96 -16.43 -22.20 -13.41
N GLY A 97 -15.26 -21.57 -13.59
CA GLY A 97 -15.12 -20.27 -14.23
C GLY A 97 -14.83 -19.11 -13.28
N LEU A 98 -14.18 -18.09 -13.83
CA LEU A 98 -13.61 -16.92 -13.15
C LEU A 98 -14.65 -15.86 -12.81
N GLY A 99 -15.69 -16.22 -12.05
CA GLY A 99 -16.80 -15.33 -11.66
C GLY A 99 -16.37 -14.20 -10.71
N TRP A 100 -17.07 -14.02 -9.59
CA TRP A 100 -16.74 -12.99 -8.62
C TRP A 100 -15.34 -13.20 -7.96
N GLN A 101 -14.81 -14.42 -7.95
CA GLN A 101 -13.49 -14.70 -7.37
C GLN A 101 -12.36 -13.97 -8.10
N SER A 102 -12.45 -13.82 -9.43
CA SER A 102 -11.38 -13.17 -10.22
C SER A 102 -11.27 -11.68 -9.90
N ALA A 103 -12.42 -11.01 -9.82
CA ALA A 103 -12.57 -9.64 -9.35
C ALA A 103 -12.00 -9.46 -7.93
N SER A 104 -12.42 -10.31 -7.00
CA SER A 104 -11.93 -10.28 -5.62
C SER A 104 -10.43 -10.51 -5.53
N MET A 105 -9.88 -11.46 -6.29
CA MET A 105 -8.45 -11.74 -6.29
C MET A 105 -7.64 -10.60 -6.88
N LEU A 106 -8.11 -9.98 -7.96
CA LEU A 106 -7.45 -8.81 -8.53
C LEU A 106 -7.39 -7.67 -7.51
N LEU A 107 -8.49 -7.42 -6.79
CA LEU A 107 -8.57 -6.47 -5.69
C LEU A 107 -7.55 -6.81 -4.58
N LEU A 108 -7.55 -8.06 -4.12
CA LEU A 108 -6.67 -8.53 -3.05
C LEU A 108 -5.19 -8.46 -3.43
N ILE A 109 -4.81 -8.77 -4.67
CA ILE A 109 -3.43 -8.65 -5.16
C ILE A 109 -2.95 -7.19 -5.05
N HIS A 110 -3.74 -6.23 -5.49
CA HIS A 110 -3.34 -4.82 -5.40
C HIS A 110 -3.31 -4.34 -3.95
N LEU A 111 -4.29 -4.76 -3.15
CA LEU A 111 -4.34 -4.43 -1.73
C LEU A 111 -3.11 -5.00 -1.02
N LEU A 112 -2.66 -6.21 -1.37
CA LEU A 112 -1.46 -6.85 -0.86
C LEU A 112 -0.20 -6.07 -1.22
N LEU A 113 -0.06 -5.64 -2.47
CA LEU A 113 1.12 -4.88 -2.92
C LEU A 113 1.20 -3.51 -2.23
N VAL A 114 0.06 -2.81 -2.11
CA VAL A 114 0.01 -1.50 -1.43
C VAL A 114 0.23 -1.62 0.06
N THR A 115 -0.50 -2.51 0.74
CA THR A 115 -0.34 -2.71 2.18
C THR A 115 1.04 -3.27 2.53
N GLY A 116 1.59 -4.14 1.68
CA GLY A 116 2.94 -4.66 1.80
C GLY A 116 4.01 -3.60 1.66
N GLY A 117 3.89 -2.69 0.67
CA GLY A 117 4.82 -1.57 0.51
C GLY A 117 4.82 -0.63 1.72
N LEU A 118 3.62 -0.34 2.27
CA LEU A 118 3.48 0.40 3.53
C LEU A 118 4.10 -0.35 4.71
N ALA A 119 3.83 -1.64 4.84
CA ALA A 119 4.36 -2.47 5.91
C ALA A 119 5.90 -2.57 5.87
N ALA A 120 6.52 -2.59 4.69
CA ALA A 120 7.96 -2.67 4.51
C ALA A 120 8.70 -1.44 5.05
N VAL A 121 8.07 -0.26 5.02
CA VAL A 121 8.65 0.99 5.54
C VAL A 121 8.18 1.32 6.96
N THR A 122 7.30 0.51 7.54
CA THR A 122 6.68 0.77 8.85
C THR A 122 7.27 -0.17 9.91
N SER A 123 7.84 0.40 10.98
CA SER A 123 8.26 -0.39 12.14
C SER A 123 7.08 -0.69 13.08
N TRP A 124 7.08 -1.85 13.75
CA TRP A 124 6.02 -2.31 14.66
C TRP A 124 5.61 -1.28 15.73
N ARG A 125 6.57 -0.46 16.19
CA ARG A 125 6.36 0.53 17.26
C ARG A 125 6.02 1.94 16.77
N THR A 126 5.96 2.16 15.46
CA THR A 126 5.71 3.49 14.89
C THR A 126 4.23 3.87 14.93
N ARG A 127 3.93 5.15 14.74
CA ARG A 127 2.59 5.68 14.53
C ARG A 127 2.54 6.24 13.10
N VAL A 128 1.57 5.81 12.32
CA VAL A 128 1.39 6.23 10.92
C VAL A 128 0.25 7.23 10.86
N GLU A 129 0.50 8.41 10.32
CA GLU A 129 -0.53 9.43 10.16
C GLU A 129 -1.57 9.01 9.13
N LEU A 130 -2.85 9.20 9.46
CA LEU A 130 -3.97 8.84 8.57
C LEU A 130 -3.92 9.59 7.25
N ALA A 131 -3.36 10.80 7.21
CA ALA A 131 -3.21 11.59 5.99
C ALA A 131 -2.32 10.87 4.94
N LEU A 132 -1.25 10.19 5.39
CA LEU A 132 -0.36 9.42 4.51
C LEU A 132 -1.05 8.16 3.99
N LEU A 133 -1.85 7.50 4.83
CA LEU A 133 -2.67 6.37 4.40
C LEU A 133 -3.75 6.81 3.41
N ALA A 134 -4.37 7.97 3.64
CA ALA A 134 -5.38 8.52 2.75
C ALA A 134 -4.80 8.88 1.37
N SER A 135 -3.63 9.51 1.30
CA SER A 135 -2.99 9.83 0.01
C SER A 135 -2.64 8.56 -0.77
N THR A 136 -2.10 7.54 -0.09
CA THR A 136 -1.80 6.23 -0.69
C THR A 136 -3.08 5.52 -1.13
N GLY A 137 -4.13 5.56 -0.31
CA GLY A 137 -5.43 4.96 -0.59
C GLY A 137 -6.12 5.56 -1.82
N ARG A 138 -6.05 6.89 -2.01
CA ARG A 138 -6.60 7.53 -3.22
C ARG A 138 -5.95 7.00 -4.50
N ARG A 139 -4.62 6.86 -4.50
CA ARG A 139 -3.89 6.30 -5.66
C ARG A 139 -4.29 4.86 -5.93
N LEU A 140 -4.44 4.05 -4.89
CA LEU A 140 -4.91 2.66 -5.01
C LEU A 140 -6.32 2.59 -5.62
N VAL A 141 -7.26 3.41 -5.16
CA VAL A 141 -8.65 3.43 -5.68
C VAL A 141 -8.68 3.66 -7.18
N VAL A 142 -7.85 4.57 -7.70
CA VAL A 142 -7.78 4.86 -9.13
C VAL A 142 -7.23 3.69 -9.92
N VAL A 143 -6.10 3.12 -9.47
CA VAL A 143 -5.50 1.94 -10.12
C VAL A 143 -6.47 0.76 -10.08
N GLN A 144 -7.19 0.58 -8.98
CA GLN A 144 -8.17 -0.49 -8.85
C GLN A 144 -9.39 -0.28 -9.74
N ALA A 145 -9.95 0.92 -9.82
CA ALA A 145 -11.05 1.19 -10.74
C ALA A 145 -10.68 0.83 -12.19
N VAL A 146 -9.47 1.17 -12.62
CA VAL A 146 -8.96 0.82 -13.96
C VAL A 146 -8.71 -0.69 -14.11
N ALA A 147 -8.05 -1.33 -13.13
CA ALA A 147 -7.79 -2.76 -13.17
C ALA A 147 -9.09 -3.57 -13.21
N GLN A 148 -10.08 -3.17 -12.40
CA GLN A 148 -11.38 -3.81 -12.32
C GLN A 148 -12.16 -3.66 -13.63
N LEU A 149 -12.10 -2.48 -14.27
CA LEU A 149 -12.65 -2.27 -15.61
C LEU A 149 -12.03 -3.21 -16.63
N LEU A 150 -10.69 -3.30 -16.67
CA LEU A 150 -9.99 -4.16 -17.60
C LEU A 150 -10.34 -5.63 -17.35
N GLY A 151 -10.48 -6.04 -16.09
CA GLY A 151 -10.96 -7.36 -15.72
C GLY A 151 -12.37 -7.65 -16.24
N VAL A 152 -13.31 -6.72 -16.04
CA VAL A 152 -14.69 -6.84 -16.56
C VAL A 152 -14.71 -6.85 -18.08
N ALA A 153 -13.97 -5.96 -18.74
CA ALA A 153 -13.88 -5.91 -20.20
C ALA A 153 -13.28 -7.19 -20.78
N GLY A 154 -12.20 -7.71 -20.16
CA GLY A 154 -11.60 -8.98 -20.54
C GLY A 154 -12.56 -10.16 -20.38
N ALA A 155 -13.32 -10.20 -19.28
CA ALA A 155 -14.36 -11.19 -19.06
C ALA A 155 -15.45 -11.15 -20.16
N MET A 156 -15.96 -9.96 -20.49
CA MET A 156 -16.94 -9.78 -21.56
C MET A 156 -16.39 -10.20 -22.93
N LEU A 157 -15.13 -9.88 -23.25
CA LEU A 157 -14.47 -10.28 -24.51
C LEU A 157 -14.30 -11.80 -24.61
N LEU A 158 -14.11 -12.48 -23.49
CA LEU A 158 -14.04 -13.95 -23.42
C LEU A 158 -15.43 -14.61 -23.40
N GLY A 159 -16.51 -13.84 -23.51
CA GLY A 159 -17.88 -14.35 -23.49
C GLY A 159 -18.31 -14.89 -22.13
N THR A 160 -17.61 -14.54 -21.05
CA THR A 160 -18.02 -14.97 -19.70
C THR A 160 -19.19 -14.13 -19.21
N ALA A 161 -20.18 -14.79 -18.61
CA ALA A 161 -21.33 -14.09 -18.05
C ALA A 161 -20.88 -13.25 -16.85
N VAL A 162 -20.87 -11.93 -17.01
CA VAL A 162 -20.61 -11.00 -15.92
C VAL A 162 -21.93 -10.68 -15.22
N PRO A 163 -22.05 -10.94 -13.91
CA PRO A 163 -23.23 -10.54 -13.15
C PRO A 163 -23.48 -9.03 -13.24
N LEU A 164 -24.73 -8.61 -13.51
CA LEU A 164 -25.09 -7.20 -13.68
C LEU A 164 -24.66 -6.33 -12.50
N TRP A 165 -24.79 -6.83 -11.27
CA TRP A 165 -24.38 -6.11 -10.06
C TRP A 165 -22.88 -5.83 -10.03
N LEU A 166 -22.03 -6.69 -10.61
CA LEU A 166 -20.59 -6.46 -10.73
C LEU A 166 -20.28 -5.35 -11.73
N ALA A 167 -20.99 -5.33 -12.87
CA ALA A 167 -20.86 -4.25 -13.84
C ALA A 167 -21.28 -2.90 -13.23
N VAL A 168 -22.40 -2.86 -12.51
CA VAL A 168 -22.86 -1.66 -11.78
C VAL A 168 -21.85 -1.24 -10.72
N ALA A 169 -21.33 -2.19 -9.93
CA ALA A 169 -20.31 -1.91 -8.93
C ALA A 169 -19.03 -1.32 -9.55
N ALA A 170 -18.59 -1.84 -10.70
CA ALA A 170 -17.43 -1.31 -11.42
C ALA A 170 -17.66 0.14 -11.89
N VAL A 171 -18.85 0.44 -12.43
CA VAL A 171 -19.22 1.81 -12.84
C VAL A 171 -19.26 2.77 -11.65
N LEU A 172 -19.86 2.35 -10.54
CA LEU A 172 -19.90 3.18 -9.32
C LEU A 172 -18.50 3.40 -8.73
N ALA A 173 -17.64 2.38 -8.76
CA ALA A 173 -16.26 2.48 -8.32
C ALA A 173 -15.46 3.51 -9.16
N LEU A 174 -15.68 3.57 -10.48
CA LEU A 174 -15.09 4.60 -11.35
C LEU A 174 -15.59 5.99 -11.03
N ALA A 175 -16.91 6.15 -10.87
CA ALA A 175 -17.49 7.45 -10.55
C ALA A 175 -16.91 7.97 -9.23
N ALA A 176 -16.79 7.10 -8.22
CA ALA A 176 -16.15 7.43 -6.95
C ALA A 176 -14.65 7.76 -7.11
N ALA A 177 -13.90 6.97 -7.89
CA ALA A 177 -12.49 7.24 -8.16
C ALA A 177 -12.27 8.58 -8.88
N GLY A 178 -13.07 8.86 -9.90
CA GLY A 178 -13.05 10.12 -10.65
C GLY A 178 -13.40 11.31 -9.75
N TRP A 179 -14.41 11.17 -8.88
CA TRP A 179 -14.76 12.19 -7.90
C TRP A 179 -13.61 12.47 -6.92
N VAL A 180 -12.96 11.43 -6.40
CA VAL A 180 -11.83 11.55 -5.48
C VAL A 180 -10.65 12.29 -6.12
N LEU A 181 -10.35 12.00 -7.39
CA LEU A 181 -9.34 12.71 -8.16
C LEU A 181 -9.70 14.19 -8.35
N LEU A 182 -10.94 14.48 -8.76
CA LEU A 182 -11.43 15.85 -8.94
C LEU A 182 -11.39 16.66 -7.63
N ALA A 183 -11.79 16.05 -6.52
CA ALA A 183 -11.75 16.67 -5.20
C ALA A 183 -10.30 16.95 -4.75
N GLY A 184 -9.36 16.06 -5.10
CA GLY A 184 -7.92 16.28 -4.90
C GLY A 184 -7.43 17.53 -5.62
N MET A 185 -7.73 17.67 -6.91
CA MET A 185 -7.30 18.82 -7.72
C MET A 185 -7.87 20.16 -7.22
N ARG A 186 -9.12 20.16 -6.72
CA ARG A 186 -9.73 21.36 -6.14
C ARG A 186 -9.03 21.85 -4.87
N SER A 187 -8.35 20.95 -4.15
CA SER A 187 -7.66 21.27 -2.89
C SER A 187 -6.29 21.90 -3.11
N GLU A 188 -5.72 21.81 -4.31
CA GLU A 188 -4.39 22.32 -4.66
C GLU A 188 -4.42 23.73 -5.26
N SER A 189 -5.59 24.32 -5.46
CA SER A 189 -5.70 25.70 -5.93
C SER A 189 -5.26 26.67 -4.83
N PRO A 190 -4.11 27.37 -4.95
CA PRO A 190 -3.67 28.30 -3.93
C PRO A 190 -4.68 29.45 -3.80
N PRO A 191 -4.91 29.99 -2.60
CA PRO A 191 -5.78 31.14 -2.43
C PRO A 191 -5.21 32.31 -3.25
N VAL A 192 -5.94 32.74 -4.27
CA VAL A 192 -5.59 33.91 -5.07
C VAL A 192 -5.66 35.12 -4.15
N ARG A 193 -4.49 35.66 -3.77
CA ARG A 193 -4.43 36.94 -3.04
C ARG A 193 -4.70 38.05 -4.04
N HIS A 194 -5.92 38.58 -4.01
CA HIS A 194 -6.20 39.88 -4.60
C HIS A 194 -5.60 40.94 -3.67
N GLY A 195 -4.52 41.57 -4.13
CA GLY A 195 -3.95 42.78 -3.53
C GLY A 195 -4.62 44.02 -4.09
#